data_AF-F5Y7C5-F1
#
_entry.id   AF-F5Y7C5-F1
#
_cell.length_a   1.000
_cell.length_b   1.000
_cell.length_c   1.000
_cell.angle_alpha   90.00
_cell.angle_beta   90.00
_cell.angle_gamma   90.00
#
_symmetry.space_group_name_H-M   'P 1'
#
loop_
_entity.id
_entity.type
_entity.pdbx_description
1 polymer ?
#
loop_
_entity_poly.entity_id
_entity_poly.type
_entity_poly.pdbx_seq_one_letter_code
_entity_poly.pdbx_strand_id
1 'polypeptide(L)'
;MAFKNLKWAPAFILALCAILLSCTTQAQAERRLVQPKSVSAFRLDDMAKFASSDPARAIHLLEVYKSIYGPGSVNPEGEDPEIQERLASLREEASGNLKASQIKAIQEKRWADAASLARSLSSLGISVENTGDEPDLVLEYAKQQLEEGNMLPAFLAAVRSHELKPLEYEDILLFLEKAVAARQRRTAAFFLSIINANDTVPSELRAYAEGRDLPQDMIKGVATVWVDRGYRITRGRGVPDRVLGSAFFVDASGFLITNYHVIASEVDPKYEGYSRMFIRMGDSASARIPAKVVGWDKAMDLALIKAEFTPEYIYSVVDRVIPNVGDTIYAIGSPGGLEKTVTQGIVSALGRRYLQIGDVIQIDAAVNHGNSGGPVIDMTGRLVGIVFAGIEQYPGLNFAVPAERLAAALPAMIAGGKAERPWLGLSVSENTAGAEIIYVAPSTPASDQQIKEGSVIKSINGIAASAPQGTLIPTLQDLLFPLRPGELVTMEIADSEGNVKPMLIQVTARPEIPLAEAAKKDSKERIAAPLFGLILTTAANGSTFASYQIKRVVRGSVADEAGLSENDPVSIRGFRILENEGYALMEINVKKRRLGYMETSMQLPALLDSPDTL
;
A
#
# COMPACT_ATOMS: atom_id res chain seq x y z
N MET A 1 12.59 7.80 -74.50
CA MET A 1 12.54 9.28 -74.44
C MET A 1 13.27 9.71 -73.18
N ALA A 2 14.60 9.87 -73.23
CA ALA A 2 15.37 11.03 -73.71
C ALA A 2 15.69 12.01 -72.56
N PHE A 3 16.89 11.87 -71.98
CA PHE A 3 18.08 12.75 -72.15
C PHE A 3 18.07 13.96 -71.18
N LYS A 4 18.85 13.93 -70.08
CA LYS A 4 20.28 14.32 -69.92
C LYS A 4 20.50 15.82 -69.65
N ASN A 5 21.05 16.08 -68.46
CA ASN A 5 22.32 16.75 -68.14
C ASN A 5 22.61 18.24 -68.48
N LEU A 6 23.61 18.74 -67.72
CA LEU A 6 24.55 19.87 -67.89
C LEU A 6 24.16 21.17 -67.15
N LYS A 7 25.04 21.90 -66.45
CA LYS A 7 26.52 21.84 -66.32
C LYS A 7 27.00 22.71 -65.14
N TRP A 8 28.24 22.44 -64.71
CA TRP A 8 29.03 23.10 -63.66
C TRP A 8 29.76 24.40 -64.11
N ALA A 9 30.03 25.28 -63.12
CA ALA A 9 31.24 26.13 -62.88
C ALA A 9 31.59 27.29 -63.87
N PRO A 10 32.35 28.35 -63.51
CA PRO A 10 33.42 28.39 -62.49
C PRO A 10 33.56 29.67 -61.62
N ALA A 11 34.61 29.63 -60.79
CA ALA A 11 35.01 30.55 -59.72
C ALA A 11 35.94 31.71 -60.16
N PHE A 12 36.18 32.60 -59.18
CA PHE A 12 37.27 33.60 -59.03
C PHE A 12 37.15 34.96 -59.76
N ILE A 13 37.10 36.04 -58.97
CA ILE A 13 38.09 37.15 -58.97
C ILE A 13 38.12 37.81 -57.58
N LEU A 14 39.34 38.03 -57.09
CA LEU A 14 39.74 38.65 -55.84
C LEU A 14 39.56 40.18 -55.83
N ALA A 15 39.36 40.71 -54.62
CA ALA A 15 39.92 41.93 -54.06
C ALA A 15 39.68 43.28 -54.77
N LEU A 16 38.77 44.08 -54.22
CA LEU A 16 39.02 45.48 -53.84
C LEU A 16 37.81 46.01 -53.05
N CYS A 17 38.01 46.29 -51.76
CA CYS A 17 37.31 47.27 -50.89
C CYS A 17 37.41 46.81 -49.43
N ALA A 18 38.65 46.74 -48.94
CA ALA A 18 38.90 47.09 -47.55
C ALA A 18 38.99 48.62 -47.48
N ILE A 19 38.56 49.17 -46.34
CA ILE A 19 38.49 50.59 -45.95
C ILE A 19 37.07 51.16 -46.15
N LEU A 20 36.46 51.56 -45.03
CA LEU A 20 35.13 52.14 -44.81
C LEU A 20 34.06 51.14 -44.34
N LEU A 21 34.17 50.71 -43.07
CA LEU A 21 33.07 50.67 -42.08
C LEU A 21 33.59 50.04 -40.77
N SER A 22 34.65 50.63 -40.21
CA SER A 22 35.06 50.43 -38.83
C SER A 22 34.30 51.45 -37.96
N CYS A 23 33.08 51.10 -37.55
CA CYS A 23 32.39 51.63 -36.36
C CYS A 23 30.98 51.01 -36.23
N THR A 24 30.91 49.71 -36.01
CA THR A 24 29.78 49.08 -35.30
C THR A 24 30.36 48.26 -34.17
N THR A 25 30.52 48.96 -33.06
CA THR A 25 30.65 48.51 -31.68
C THR A 25 30.73 47.00 -31.43
N GLN A 26 31.89 46.61 -30.92
CA GLN A 26 32.17 45.36 -30.19
C GLN A 26 31.14 45.08 -29.06
N ALA A 27 30.32 46.06 -28.67
CA ALA A 27 29.20 45.95 -27.71
C ALA A 27 27.95 45.21 -28.23
N GLN A 28 27.82 44.92 -29.53
CA GLN A 28 26.69 44.14 -30.07
C GLN A 28 27.00 42.65 -30.30
N ALA A 29 28.29 42.26 -30.26
CA ALA A 29 28.73 40.87 -30.37
C ALA A 29 28.71 40.12 -29.02
N GLU A 30 28.53 40.83 -27.90
CA GLU A 30 28.33 40.26 -26.56
C GLU A 30 26.83 40.09 -26.20
N ARG A 31 25.95 39.93 -27.19
CA ARG A 31 24.60 39.42 -26.93
C ARG A 31 24.67 37.94 -26.60
N ARG A 32 24.94 37.66 -25.32
CA ARG A 32 24.66 36.44 -24.55
C ARG A 32 24.45 35.19 -25.42
N LEU A 33 25.55 34.52 -25.75
CA LEU A 33 25.52 33.06 -25.61
C LEU A 33 25.35 32.82 -24.12
N VAL A 34 24.09 32.70 -23.68
CA VAL A 34 23.80 32.06 -22.39
C VAL A 34 24.53 30.73 -22.48
N GLN A 35 25.57 30.53 -21.65
CA GLN A 35 26.20 29.23 -21.56
C GLN A 35 25.08 28.21 -21.37
N PRO A 36 25.05 27.12 -22.17
CA PRO A 36 24.01 26.12 -21.99
C PRO A 36 24.04 25.71 -20.52
N LYS A 37 22.94 25.98 -19.81
CA LYS A 37 22.79 25.59 -18.40
C LYS A 37 23.17 24.11 -18.31
N SER A 38 24.04 23.78 -17.36
CA SER A 38 24.36 22.39 -17.06
C SER A 38 23.06 21.64 -16.73
N VAL A 39 23.06 20.31 -16.93
CA VAL A 39 21.91 19.46 -16.55
C VAL A 39 21.57 19.63 -15.06
N SER A 40 22.57 19.93 -14.23
CA SER A 40 22.44 20.31 -12.82
C SER A 40 21.62 21.59 -12.62
N ALA A 41 21.88 22.66 -13.37
CA ALA A 41 21.16 23.93 -13.25
C ALA A 41 19.69 23.85 -13.70
N PHE A 42 19.36 23.06 -14.73
CA PHE A 42 17.97 22.81 -15.11
C PHE A 42 17.18 22.04 -14.04
N ARG A 43 17.83 21.09 -13.36
CA ARG A 43 17.21 20.33 -12.27
C ARG A 43 16.88 21.20 -11.05
N LEU A 44 17.70 22.21 -10.76
CA LEU A 44 17.45 23.16 -9.66
C LEU A 44 16.23 24.06 -9.93
N ASP A 45 16.05 24.52 -11.17
CA ASP A 45 14.87 25.31 -11.56
C ASP A 45 13.57 24.49 -11.46
N ASP A 46 13.63 23.20 -11.80
CA ASP A 46 12.49 22.30 -11.66
C ASP A 46 12.16 22.02 -10.19
N MET A 47 13.16 21.84 -9.32
CA MET A 47 12.95 21.72 -7.87
C MET A 47 12.32 22.98 -7.26
N ALA A 48 12.70 24.16 -7.73
CA ALA A 48 12.15 25.42 -7.25
C ALA A 48 10.63 25.54 -7.52
N LYS A 49 10.12 24.94 -8.61
CA LYS A 49 8.66 24.90 -8.90
C LYS A 49 7.90 24.08 -7.86
N PHE A 50 8.54 23.05 -7.31
CA PHE A 50 7.93 22.20 -6.29
C PHE A 50 8.00 22.81 -4.90
N ALA A 51 8.99 23.67 -4.59
CA ALA A 51 9.17 24.22 -3.25
C ALA A 51 7.90 24.84 -2.65
N SER A 52 7.04 25.45 -3.48
CA SER A 52 5.74 25.98 -3.06
C SER A 52 4.56 25.03 -3.32
N SER A 53 4.59 24.23 -4.39
CA SER A 53 3.43 23.42 -4.83
C SER A 53 3.39 22.01 -4.23
N ASP A 54 4.55 21.39 -4.05
CA ASP A 54 4.76 20.12 -3.35
C ASP A 54 6.11 20.18 -2.61
N PRO A 55 6.13 20.81 -1.42
CA PRO A 55 7.36 20.99 -0.66
C PRO A 55 8.04 19.66 -0.29
N ALA A 56 7.28 18.59 -0.09
CA ALA A 56 7.81 17.26 0.19
C ALA A 56 8.56 16.71 -1.01
N ARG A 57 7.99 16.79 -2.22
CA ARG A 57 8.68 16.42 -3.46
C ARG A 57 9.94 17.26 -3.68
N ALA A 58 9.87 18.56 -3.42
CA ALA A 58 11.04 19.43 -3.52
C ALA A 58 12.18 18.95 -2.63
N ILE A 59 11.90 18.65 -1.36
CA ILE A 59 12.90 18.15 -0.41
C ILE A 59 13.45 16.79 -0.83
N HIS A 60 12.60 15.87 -1.29
CA HIS A 60 13.03 14.58 -1.81
C HIS A 60 14.01 14.74 -2.99
N LEU A 61 13.68 15.58 -3.97
CA LEU A 61 14.53 15.83 -5.14
C LEU A 61 15.84 16.55 -4.78
N LEU A 62 15.83 17.43 -3.78
CA LEU A 62 17.03 18.07 -3.25
C LEU A 62 17.98 17.02 -2.63
N GLU A 63 17.44 16.02 -1.93
CA GLU A 63 18.24 14.94 -1.35
C GLU A 63 18.83 14.02 -2.42
N VAL A 64 18.03 13.71 -3.46
CA VAL A 64 18.50 13.00 -4.65
C VAL A 64 19.62 13.77 -5.34
N TYR A 65 19.50 15.09 -5.48
CA TYR A 65 20.55 15.91 -6.08
C TYR A 65 21.84 15.83 -5.26
N LYS A 66 21.76 15.98 -3.94
CA LYS A 66 22.93 15.88 -3.05
C LYS A 66 23.60 14.52 -3.14
N SER A 67 22.83 13.44 -3.26
CA SER A 67 23.40 12.09 -3.36
C SER A 67 24.14 11.84 -4.68
N ILE A 68 23.72 12.48 -5.77
CA ILE A 68 24.31 12.32 -7.12
C ILE A 68 25.46 13.30 -7.38
N TYR A 69 25.36 14.54 -6.89
CA TYR A 69 26.27 15.64 -7.23
C TYR A 69 27.02 16.25 -6.04
N GLY A 70 26.69 15.86 -4.81
CA GLY A 70 27.32 16.42 -3.60
C GLY A 70 28.78 15.98 -3.39
N PRO A 71 29.41 16.47 -2.30
CA PRO A 71 30.78 16.09 -1.95
C PRO A 71 30.95 14.57 -1.83
N GLY A 72 31.96 14.02 -2.52
CA GLY A 72 32.21 12.56 -2.55
C GLY A 72 31.29 11.77 -3.50
N SER A 73 30.49 12.43 -4.32
CA SER A 73 29.65 11.80 -5.35
C SER A 73 30.40 11.49 -6.65
N VAL A 74 29.72 10.79 -7.57
CA VAL A 74 30.28 10.37 -8.87
C VAL A 74 30.54 11.58 -9.80
N ASN A 75 29.83 12.69 -9.62
CA ASN A 75 30.03 13.93 -10.39
C ASN A 75 29.96 15.17 -9.48
N PRO A 76 31.08 15.62 -8.88
CA PRO A 76 31.11 16.67 -7.85
C PRO A 76 30.94 18.09 -8.41
N GLU A 77 29.99 18.30 -9.33
CA GLU A 77 29.53 19.64 -9.73
C GLU A 77 28.85 20.38 -8.57
N GLY A 78 28.36 19.66 -7.56
CA GLY A 78 27.73 20.23 -6.38
C GLY A 78 28.70 20.82 -5.36
N GLU A 79 30.01 20.82 -5.57
CA GLU A 79 30.95 21.52 -4.67
C GLU A 79 31.00 23.04 -4.91
N ASP A 80 30.35 23.54 -5.96
CA ASP A 80 30.19 24.97 -6.21
C ASP A 80 29.44 25.65 -5.04
N PRO A 81 30.06 26.63 -4.36
CA PRO A 81 29.43 27.37 -3.27
C PRO A 81 28.08 27.99 -3.64
N GLU A 82 27.90 28.48 -4.88
CA GLU A 82 26.64 29.09 -5.33
C GLU A 82 25.53 28.04 -5.42
N ILE A 83 25.86 26.82 -5.87
CA ILE A 83 24.93 25.70 -5.92
C ILE A 83 24.56 25.24 -4.51
N GLN A 84 25.53 25.15 -3.60
CA GLN A 84 25.28 24.77 -2.20
C GLN A 84 24.39 25.78 -1.48
N GLU A 85 24.65 27.08 -1.67
CA GLU A 85 23.80 28.15 -1.12
C GLU A 85 22.38 28.06 -1.69
N ARG A 86 22.24 27.83 -3.01
CA ARG A 86 20.94 27.66 -3.64
C ARG A 86 20.17 26.44 -3.13
N LEU A 87 20.84 25.29 -2.97
CA LEU A 87 20.25 24.08 -2.41
C LEU A 87 19.79 24.27 -0.97
N ALA A 88 20.60 24.96 -0.15
CA ALA A 88 20.24 25.27 1.24
C ALA A 88 19.01 26.19 1.29
N SER A 89 19.00 27.25 0.48
CA SER A 89 17.87 28.19 0.37
C SER A 89 16.58 27.49 -0.05
N LEU A 90 16.61 26.63 -1.08
CA LEU A 90 15.43 25.87 -1.52
C LEU A 90 14.93 24.88 -0.45
N ARG A 91 15.85 24.23 0.27
CA ARG A 91 15.48 23.33 1.37
C ARG A 91 14.82 24.10 2.51
N GLU A 92 15.35 25.27 2.86
CA GLU A 92 14.77 26.14 3.89
C GLU A 92 13.38 26.62 3.49
N GLU A 93 13.21 27.07 2.24
CA GLU A 93 11.91 27.47 1.69
C GLU A 93 10.88 26.33 1.76
N ALA A 94 11.23 25.15 1.23
CA ALA A 94 10.33 23.99 1.24
C ALA A 94 9.99 23.53 2.67
N SER A 95 10.98 23.50 3.56
CA SER A 95 10.76 23.15 4.97
C SER A 95 9.86 24.20 5.67
N GLY A 96 10.07 25.49 5.38
CA GLY A 96 9.24 26.58 5.86
C GLY A 96 7.79 26.46 5.37
N ASN A 97 7.59 26.09 4.10
CA ASN A 97 6.27 25.86 3.52
C ASN A 97 5.55 24.65 4.14
N LEU A 98 6.26 23.56 4.49
CA LEU A 98 5.68 22.45 5.25
C LEU A 98 5.21 22.90 6.64
N LYS A 99 6.04 23.64 7.38
CA LYS A 99 5.67 24.19 8.70
C LYS A 99 4.43 25.09 8.60
N ALA A 100 4.44 26.02 7.65
CA ALA A 100 3.32 26.93 7.42
C ALA A 100 2.03 26.18 7.07
N SER A 101 2.15 25.11 6.27
CA SER A 101 1.02 24.24 5.91
C SER A 101 0.45 23.50 7.13
N GLN A 102 1.31 23.04 8.04
CA GLN A 102 0.88 22.36 9.26
C GLN A 102 0.14 23.33 10.18
N ILE A 103 0.71 24.52 10.42
CA ILE A 103 0.08 25.57 11.23
C ILE A 103 -1.27 25.95 10.65
N LYS A 104 -1.35 26.13 9.33
CA LYS A 104 -2.61 26.43 8.64
C LYS A 104 -3.63 25.30 8.80
N ALA A 105 -3.21 24.04 8.66
CA ALA A 105 -4.10 22.90 8.86
C ALA A 105 -4.67 22.86 10.29
N ILE A 106 -3.86 23.16 11.31
CA ILE A 106 -4.30 23.25 12.70
C ILE A 106 -5.31 24.40 12.89
N GLN A 107 -5.02 25.58 12.35
CA GLN A 107 -5.93 26.74 12.42
C GLN A 107 -7.30 26.45 11.76
N GLU A 108 -7.29 25.66 10.69
CA GLU A 108 -8.48 25.24 9.96
C GLU A 108 -9.12 23.96 10.53
N LYS A 109 -8.60 23.42 11.65
CA LYS A 109 -9.03 22.15 12.27
C LYS A 109 -9.00 20.95 11.31
N ARG A 110 -8.10 20.98 10.32
CA ARG A 110 -7.80 19.83 9.43
C ARG A 110 -6.77 18.92 10.09
N TRP A 111 -7.12 18.35 11.23
CA TRP A 111 -6.19 17.59 12.09
C TRP A 111 -5.51 16.41 11.39
N ALA A 112 -6.25 15.70 10.54
CA ALA A 112 -5.69 14.57 9.81
C ALA A 112 -4.59 15.00 8.81
N ASP A 113 -4.72 16.20 8.23
CA ASP A 113 -3.70 16.80 7.36
C ASP A 113 -2.53 17.34 8.19
N ALA A 114 -2.82 17.93 9.36
CA ALA A 114 -1.78 18.37 10.28
C ALA A 114 -0.91 17.20 10.77
N ALA A 115 -1.51 16.05 11.10
CA ALA A 115 -0.80 14.83 11.51
C ALA A 115 0.06 14.26 10.37
N SER A 116 -0.46 14.27 9.13
CA SER A 116 0.28 13.91 7.91
C SER A 116 1.52 14.78 7.69
N LEU A 117 1.38 16.09 7.86
CA LEU A 117 2.49 17.05 7.78
C LEU A 117 3.48 16.87 8.94
N ALA A 118 2.99 16.57 10.15
CA ALA A 118 3.82 16.29 11.32
C ALA A 118 4.74 15.08 11.11
N ARG A 119 4.24 14.00 10.49
CA ARG A 119 5.07 12.83 10.12
C ARG A 119 6.20 13.19 9.15
N SER A 120 5.89 14.00 8.14
CA SER A 120 6.89 14.47 7.18
C SER A 120 7.94 15.38 7.85
N LEU A 121 7.52 16.28 8.74
CA LEU A 121 8.42 17.16 9.51
C LEU A 121 9.29 16.36 10.50
N SER A 122 8.73 15.36 11.16
CA SER A 122 9.45 14.43 12.03
C SER A 122 10.53 13.67 11.25
N SER A 123 10.21 13.20 10.04
CA SER A 123 11.19 12.58 9.12
C SER A 123 12.34 13.52 8.73
N LEU A 124 12.15 14.83 8.84
CA LEU A 124 13.20 15.85 8.63
C LEU A 124 13.97 16.20 9.90
N GLY A 125 13.59 15.65 11.06
CA GLY A 125 14.10 16.07 12.37
C GLY A 125 13.65 17.48 12.76
N ILE A 126 12.52 17.94 12.23
CA ILE A 126 11.99 19.29 12.43
C ILE A 126 10.79 19.22 13.39
N SER A 127 10.88 19.91 14.51
CA SER A 127 9.73 20.21 15.37
C SER A 127 9.14 21.58 15.03
N VAL A 128 7.85 21.75 15.28
CA VAL A 128 7.16 23.03 15.20
C VAL A 128 6.66 23.37 16.60
N GLU A 129 7.01 24.56 17.08
CA GLU A 129 6.67 24.97 18.44
C GLU A 129 5.16 25.12 18.59
N ASN A 130 4.62 24.63 19.70
CA ASN A 130 3.21 24.77 20.10
C ASN A 130 2.18 24.13 19.16
N THR A 131 2.56 23.17 18.30
CA THR A 131 1.62 22.45 17.43
C THR A 131 1.28 21.04 17.90
N GLY A 132 2.01 20.50 18.88
CA GLY A 132 1.96 19.07 19.23
C GLY A 132 2.69 18.18 18.21
N ASP A 133 2.86 16.91 18.56
CA ASP A 133 3.38 15.86 17.68
C ASP A 133 2.25 15.11 16.93
N GLU A 134 2.58 14.07 16.14
CA GLU A 134 1.56 13.25 15.47
C GLU A 134 0.49 12.70 16.45
N PRO A 135 0.85 12.01 17.56
CA PRO A 135 -0.13 11.53 18.52
C PRO A 135 -1.09 12.63 19.01
N ASP A 136 -0.57 13.79 19.40
CA ASP A 136 -1.39 14.91 19.88
C ASP A 136 -2.41 15.36 18.82
N LEU A 137 -1.99 15.49 17.56
CA LEU A 137 -2.85 15.90 16.44
C LEU A 137 -3.89 14.82 16.08
N VAL A 138 -3.53 13.54 16.19
CA VAL A 138 -4.44 12.41 15.98
C VAL A 138 -5.49 12.35 17.10
N LEU A 139 -5.12 12.68 18.33
CA LEU A 139 -6.06 12.78 19.45
C LEU A 139 -7.06 13.93 19.27
N GLU A 140 -6.61 15.10 18.81
CA GLU A 140 -7.50 16.22 18.49
C GLU A 140 -8.46 15.87 17.34
N TYR A 141 -7.98 15.14 16.33
CA TYR A 141 -8.85 14.56 15.30
C TYR A 141 -9.92 13.64 15.92
N ALA A 142 -9.51 12.74 16.82
CA ALA A 142 -10.43 11.81 17.49
C ALA A 142 -11.52 12.55 18.29
N LYS A 143 -11.14 13.58 19.05
CA LYS A 143 -12.06 14.43 19.82
C LYS A 143 -13.03 15.18 18.92
N GLN A 144 -12.55 15.79 17.83
CA GLN A 144 -13.43 16.43 16.84
C GLN A 144 -14.45 15.44 16.25
N GLN A 145 -14.01 14.22 15.89
CA GLN A 145 -14.93 13.21 15.36
C GLN A 145 -16.00 12.79 16.39
N LEU A 146 -15.66 12.72 17.69
CA LEU A 146 -16.66 12.51 18.74
C LEU A 146 -17.68 13.66 18.82
N GLU A 147 -17.23 14.90 18.73
CA GLU A 147 -18.11 16.09 18.75
C GLU A 147 -19.08 16.10 17.56
N GLU A 148 -18.61 15.64 16.40
CA GLU A 148 -19.39 15.50 15.17
C GLU A 148 -20.32 14.26 15.18
N GLY A 149 -20.22 13.39 16.18
CA GLY A 149 -21.00 12.16 16.29
C GLY A 149 -20.47 10.98 15.47
N ASN A 150 -19.27 11.10 14.91
CA ASN A 150 -18.60 10.08 14.10
C ASN A 150 -17.79 9.12 15.00
N MET A 151 -18.48 8.16 15.62
CA MET A 151 -17.88 7.27 16.63
C MET A 151 -16.77 6.36 16.08
N LEU A 152 -17.00 5.71 14.94
CA LEU A 152 -16.02 4.81 14.32
C LEU A 152 -14.64 5.48 14.04
N PRO A 153 -14.54 6.58 13.28
CA PRO A 153 -13.25 7.24 13.07
C PRO A 153 -12.66 7.81 14.36
N ALA A 154 -13.49 8.26 15.31
CA ALA A 154 -13.02 8.72 16.61
C ALA A 154 -12.30 7.62 17.39
N PHE A 155 -12.90 6.43 17.53
CA PHE A 155 -12.28 5.32 18.26
C PHE A 155 -11.01 4.81 17.57
N LEU A 156 -11.00 4.71 16.23
CA LEU A 156 -9.81 4.32 15.47
C LEU A 156 -8.65 5.31 15.71
N ALA A 157 -8.94 6.61 15.67
CA ALA A 157 -7.94 7.66 15.90
C ALA A 157 -7.45 7.67 17.35
N ALA A 158 -8.34 7.49 18.34
CA ALA A 158 -7.95 7.43 19.75
C ALA A 158 -7.00 6.26 20.05
N VAL A 159 -7.31 5.07 19.52
CA VAL A 159 -6.44 3.89 19.66
C VAL A 159 -5.10 4.12 18.97
N ARG A 160 -5.09 4.69 17.78
CA ARG A 160 -3.84 5.03 17.08
C ARG A 160 -3.00 6.02 17.88
N SER A 161 -3.62 7.06 18.45
CA SER A 161 -2.93 8.00 19.32
C SER A 161 -2.30 7.26 20.50
N HIS A 162 -3.06 6.39 21.17
CA HIS A 162 -2.59 5.58 22.30
C HIS A 162 -1.39 4.69 21.95
N GLU A 163 -1.45 4.03 20.79
CA GLU A 163 -0.38 3.16 20.29
C GLU A 163 0.94 3.93 20.06
N LEU A 164 0.86 5.21 19.68
CA LEU A 164 2.03 6.08 19.49
C LEU A 164 2.50 6.75 20.79
N LYS A 165 1.55 7.16 21.63
CA LYS A 165 1.77 7.85 22.90
C LYS A 165 0.61 7.51 23.84
N PRO A 166 0.86 6.86 25.01
CA PRO A 166 -0.19 6.51 25.94
C PRO A 166 -1.09 7.70 26.26
N LEU A 167 -2.40 7.46 26.24
CA LEU A 167 -3.41 8.47 26.53
C LEU A 167 -3.43 8.79 28.03
N GLU A 168 -3.75 10.05 28.35
CA GLU A 168 -4.00 10.47 29.72
C GLU A 168 -5.33 9.91 30.22
N TYR A 169 -5.45 9.78 31.55
CA TYR A 169 -6.60 9.16 32.19
C TYR A 169 -7.94 9.81 31.78
N GLU A 170 -7.98 11.14 31.68
CA GLU A 170 -9.18 11.89 31.31
C GLU A 170 -9.66 11.54 29.90
N ASP A 171 -8.72 11.37 28.96
CA ASP A 171 -9.04 11.01 27.59
C ASP A 171 -9.52 9.55 27.51
N ILE A 172 -8.87 8.64 28.23
CA ILE A 172 -9.31 7.23 28.29
C ILE A 172 -10.73 7.14 28.85
N LEU A 173 -11.02 7.87 29.94
CA LEU A 173 -12.34 7.88 30.55
C LEU A 173 -13.40 8.46 29.60
N LEU A 174 -13.08 9.55 28.87
CA LEU A 174 -13.96 10.11 27.84
C LEU A 174 -14.33 9.07 26.78
N PHE A 175 -13.34 8.37 26.20
CA PHE A 175 -13.62 7.38 25.18
C PHE A 175 -14.34 6.13 25.73
N LEU A 176 -14.05 5.72 26.97
CA LEU A 176 -14.78 4.67 27.67
C LEU A 176 -16.27 5.03 27.82
N GLU A 177 -16.59 6.23 28.30
CA GLU A 177 -17.97 6.72 28.44
C GLU A 177 -18.70 6.72 27.09
N LYS A 178 -18.03 7.20 26.04
CA LYS A 178 -18.58 7.22 24.68
C LYS A 178 -18.83 5.82 24.13
N ALA A 179 -17.92 4.87 24.38
CA ALA A 179 -18.10 3.48 23.98
C ALA A 179 -19.29 2.80 24.68
N VAL A 180 -19.46 3.05 25.98
CA VAL A 180 -20.61 2.57 26.76
C VAL A 180 -21.91 3.18 26.23
N ALA A 181 -21.94 4.49 26.00
CA ALA A 181 -23.11 5.19 25.45
C ALA A 181 -23.50 4.68 24.05
N ALA A 182 -22.51 4.32 23.22
CA ALA A 182 -22.70 3.71 21.91
C ALA A 182 -23.05 2.21 21.95
N ARG A 183 -23.17 1.62 23.15
CA ARG A 183 -23.38 0.18 23.34
C ARG A 183 -22.33 -0.69 22.65
N GLN A 184 -21.08 -0.23 22.59
CA GLN A 184 -19.96 -1.00 22.04
C GLN A 184 -19.13 -1.62 23.16
N ARG A 185 -19.50 -2.82 23.60
CA ARG A 185 -18.87 -3.49 24.75
C ARG A 185 -17.38 -3.73 24.57
N ARG A 186 -16.97 -4.32 23.44
CA ARG A 186 -15.55 -4.60 23.18
C ARG A 186 -14.72 -3.32 23.07
N THR A 187 -15.25 -2.27 22.43
CA THR A 187 -14.59 -0.94 22.42
C THR A 187 -14.42 -0.38 23.85
N ALA A 188 -15.44 -0.51 24.70
CA ALA A 188 -15.34 -0.11 26.11
C ALA A 188 -14.33 -0.98 26.89
N ALA A 189 -14.28 -2.28 26.60
CA ALA A 189 -13.30 -3.21 27.18
C ALA A 189 -11.86 -2.82 26.83
N PHE A 190 -11.59 -2.40 25.58
CA PHE A 190 -10.29 -1.86 25.19
C PHE A 190 -9.90 -0.64 26.03
N PHE A 191 -10.76 0.39 26.10
CA PHE A 191 -10.44 1.60 26.88
C PHE A 191 -10.29 1.30 28.37
N LEU A 192 -11.10 0.41 28.93
CA LEU A 192 -10.91 -0.05 30.31
C LEU A 192 -9.56 -0.75 30.50
N SER A 193 -9.11 -1.55 29.54
CA SER A 193 -7.88 -2.35 29.65
C SER A 193 -6.59 -1.52 29.70
N ILE A 194 -6.64 -0.27 29.22
CA ILE A 194 -5.51 0.66 29.20
C ILE A 194 -5.52 1.65 30.37
N ILE A 195 -6.54 1.61 31.24
CA ILE A 195 -6.58 2.40 32.49
C ILE A 195 -5.65 1.76 33.54
N ASN A 196 -4.90 2.58 34.29
CA ASN A 196 -4.03 2.05 35.34
C ASN A 196 -4.87 1.43 36.46
N ALA A 197 -4.35 0.36 37.07
CA ALA A 197 -5.05 -0.37 38.13
C ALA A 197 -5.43 0.49 39.37
N ASN A 198 -4.71 1.61 39.59
CA ASN A 198 -4.96 2.52 40.71
C ASN A 198 -6.02 3.60 40.42
N ASP A 199 -6.42 3.75 39.15
CA ASP A 199 -7.37 4.78 38.74
C ASP A 199 -8.82 4.35 39.03
N THR A 200 -9.66 5.32 39.41
CA THR A 200 -11.03 5.05 39.86
C THR A 200 -12.02 5.16 38.70
N VAL A 201 -12.42 4.02 38.15
CA VAL A 201 -13.46 3.96 37.12
C VAL A 201 -14.86 3.84 37.75
N PRO A 202 -15.86 4.62 37.30
CA PRO A 202 -17.25 4.43 37.72
C PRO A 202 -17.72 2.98 37.56
N SER A 203 -18.39 2.44 38.59
CA SER A 203 -18.76 1.02 38.66
C SER A 203 -19.65 0.57 37.49
N GLU A 204 -20.52 1.44 37.00
CA GLU A 204 -21.40 1.16 35.86
C GLU A 204 -20.63 0.97 34.55
N LEU A 205 -19.63 1.83 34.28
CA LEU A 205 -18.79 1.72 33.09
C LEU A 205 -17.96 0.44 33.12
N ARG A 206 -17.35 0.14 34.29
CA ARG A 206 -16.59 -1.08 34.51
C ARG A 206 -17.44 -2.33 34.31
N ALA A 207 -18.62 -2.38 34.95
CA ALA A 207 -19.53 -3.52 34.84
C ALA A 207 -19.99 -3.77 33.40
N TYR A 208 -20.19 -2.71 32.61
CA TYR A 208 -20.53 -2.85 31.20
C TYR A 208 -19.36 -3.43 30.38
N ALA A 209 -18.16 -2.87 30.53
CA ALA A 209 -16.96 -3.24 29.79
C ALA A 209 -16.44 -4.65 30.13
N GLU A 210 -16.56 -5.10 31.38
CA GLU A 210 -16.20 -6.45 31.82
C GLU A 210 -17.26 -7.52 31.49
N GLY A 211 -18.40 -7.10 30.93
CA GLY A 211 -19.45 -8.01 30.47
C GLY A 211 -18.96 -8.97 29.37
N ARG A 212 -19.76 -10.01 29.10
CA ARG A 212 -19.46 -10.99 28.05
C ARG A 212 -20.35 -10.80 26.84
N ASP A 213 -19.77 -10.83 25.65
CA ASP A 213 -20.50 -10.97 24.40
C ASP A 213 -20.80 -12.43 24.12
N LEU A 214 -22.08 -12.74 23.92
CA LEU A 214 -22.53 -14.08 23.58
C LEU A 214 -22.73 -14.19 22.07
N PRO A 215 -22.40 -15.32 21.41
CA PRO A 215 -22.61 -15.49 19.97
C PRO A 215 -24.05 -15.20 19.51
N GLN A 216 -25.05 -15.48 20.36
CA GLN A 216 -26.47 -15.20 20.11
C GLN A 216 -26.81 -13.69 20.00
N ASP A 217 -25.98 -12.83 20.60
CA ASP A 217 -26.13 -11.37 20.50
C ASP A 217 -25.32 -10.85 19.33
N MET A 218 -24.10 -11.36 19.17
CA MET A 218 -23.17 -10.97 18.10
C MET A 218 -23.75 -11.23 16.70
N ILE A 219 -24.50 -12.32 16.53
CA ILE A 219 -25.16 -12.67 15.28
C ILE A 219 -26.18 -11.61 14.81
N LYS A 220 -26.71 -10.79 15.73
CA LYS A 220 -27.65 -9.70 15.42
C LYS A 220 -26.97 -8.49 14.79
N GLY A 221 -25.64 -8.44 14.85
CA GLY A 221 -24.80 -7.45 14.17
C GLY A 221 -24.30 -7.93 12.81
N VAL A 222 -24.79 -9.07 12.29
CA VAL A 222 -24.40 -9.62 10.99
C VAL A 222 -25.57 -9.57 10.02
N ALA A 223 -25.31 -9.10 8.80
CA ALA A 223 -26.26 -9.01 7.71
C ALA A 223 -25.80 -9.85 6.52
N THR A 224 -26.75 -10.37 5.74
CA THR A 224 -26.46 -10.89 4.39
C THR A 224 -26.33 -9.71 3.42
N VAL A 225 -25.24 -9.66 2.67
CA VAL A 225 -25.09 -8.77 1.52
C VAL A 225 -25.67 -9.46 0.29
N TRP A 226 -26.53 -8.73 -0.43
CA TRP A 226 -27.20 -9.19 -1.63
C TRP A 226 -26.94 -8.22 -2.76
N VAL A 227 -26.13 -8.62 -3.75
CA VAL A 227 -25.89 -7.84 -4.96
C VAL A 227 -26.69 -8.45 -6.10
N ASP A 228 -27.69 -7.73 -6.58
CA ASP A 228 -28.55 -8.11 -7.70
C ASP A 228 -27.93 -7.64 -9.01
N ARG A 229 -27.49 -8.59 -9.84
CA ARG A 229 -26.88 -8.35 -11.16
C ARG A 229 -27.86 -8.57 -12.32
N GLY A 230 -29.15 -8.73 -12.02
CA GLY A 230 -30.19 -8.99 -13.02
C GLY A 230 -30.22 -10.46 -13.47
N TYR A 231 -30.15 -10.70 -14.77
CA TYR A 231 -30.24 -12.03 -15.36
C TYR A 231 -29.09 -12.30 -16.32
N ARG A 232 -28.48 -13.49 -16.21
CA ARG A 232 -27.51 -13.99 -17.17
C ARG A 232 -28.15 -15.06 -18.05
N ILE A 233 -27.89 -15.01 -19.36
CA ILE A 233 -28.38 -16.02 -20.30
C ILE A 233 -27.44 -17.21 -20.30
N THR A 234 -27.90 -18.36 -19.80
CA THR A 234 -27.16 -19.63 -19.86
C THR A 234 -27.96 -20.63 -20.67
N ARG A 235 -27.40 -21.12 -21.79
CA ARG A 235 -28.05 -22.10 -22.69
C ARG A 235 -29.47 -21.66 -23.12
N GLY A 236 -29.65 -20.38 -23.44
CA GLY A 236 -30.94 -19.81 -23.88
C GLY A 236 -31.97 -19.58 -22.77
N ARG A 237 -31.62 -19.77 -21.49
CA ARG A 237 -32.48 -19.46 -20.34
C ARG A 237 -31.88 -18.33 -19.51
N GLY A 238 -32.71 -17.35 -19.14
CA GLY A 238 -32.34 -16.33 -18.16
C GLY A 238 -32.31 -16.94 -16.76
N VAL A 239 -31.13 -16.97 -16.14
CA VAL A 239 -30.96 -17.33 -14.74
C VAL A 239 -30.65 -16.07 -13.93
N PRO A 240 -31.28 -15.86 -12.75
CA PRO A 240 -30.94 -14.74 -11.89
C PRO A 240 -29.43 -14.73 -11.61
N ASP A 241 -28.81 -13.59 -11.83
CA ASP A 241 -27.41 -13.36 -11.51
C ASP A 241 -27.34 -12.54 -10.22
N ARG A 242 -26.71 -13.10 -9.19
CA ARG A 242 -26.57 -12.48 -7.88
C ARG A 242 -25.29 -12.92 -7.20
N VAL A 243 -24.74 -12.03 -6.38
CA VAL A 243 -23.66 -12.33 -5.45
C VAL A 243 -24.24 -12.25 -4.03
N LEU A 244 -23.91 -13.26 -3.22
CA LEU A 244 -24.28 -13.33 -1.81
C LEU A 244 -23.01 -13.32 -0.97
N GLY A 245 -23.02 -12.53 0.10
CA GLY A 245 -21.98 -12.50 1.10
C GLY A 245 -22.56 -12.17 2.47
N SER A 246 -21.68 -11.99 3.43
CA SER A 246 -21.98 -11.49 4.77
C SER A 246 -21.33 -10.14 4.97
N ALA A 247 -21.89 -9.36 5.88
CA ALA A 247 -21.31 -8.13 6.39
C ALA A 247 -21.63 -7.99 7.87
N PHE A 248 -20.86 -7.22 8.61
CA PHE A 248 -21.13 -6.97 10.02
C PHE A 248 -21.00 -5.49 10.36
N PHE A 249 -21.86 -5.03 11.27
CA PHE A 249 -21.88 -3.63 11.67
C PHE A 249 -20.71 -3.27 12.56
N VAL A 250 -20.08 -2.15 12.25
CA VAL A 250 -18.96 -1.57 13.02
C VAL A 250 -19.29 -0.18 13.58
N ASP A 251 -20.47 0.34 13.25
CA ASP A 251 -20.94 1.64 13.74
C ASP A 251 -22.47 1.69 13.83
N ALA A 252 -22.99 2.45 14.81
CA ALA A 252 -24.42 2.62 15.05
C ALA A 252 -25.15 3.40 13.94
N SER A 253 -24.41 4.21 13.17
CA SER A 253 -24.95 4.90 12.00
C SER A 253 -25.28 3.93 10.86
N GLY A 254 -24.78 2.69 10.89
CA GLY A 254 -25.08 1.67 9.89
C GLY A 254 -23.94 1.37 8.92
N PHE A 255 -22.69 1.63 9.32
CA PHE A 255 -21.52 1.16 8.58
C PHE A 255 -21.30 -0.34 8.80
N LEU A 256 -21.02 -1.07 7.72
CA LEU A 256 -20.71 -2.49 7.74
C LEU A 256 -19.41 -2.78 6.97
N ILE A 257 -18.71 -3.83 7.41
CA ILE A 257 -17.56 -4.39 6.70
C ILE A 257 -18.00 -5.62 5.92
N THR A 258 -17.51 -5.75 4.69
CA THR A 258 -17.63 -6.95 3.85
C THR A 258 -16.38 -7.10 2.99
N ASN A 259 -16.37 -8.07 2.07
CA ASN A 259 -15.27 -8.23 1.11
C ASN A 259 -15.49 -7.42 -0.18
N TYR A 260 -14.39 -7.00 -0.81
CA TYR A 260 -14.45 -6.32 -2.11
C TYR A 260 -15.08 -7.21 -3.19
N HIS A 261 -14.71 -8.49 -3.28
CA HIS A 261 -15.25 -9.40 -4.31
C HIS A 261 -16.78 -9.59 -4.21
N VAL A 262 -17.38 -9.37 -3.04
CA VAL A 262 -18.83 -9.40 -2.86
C VAL A 262 -19.48 -8.20 -3.54
N ILE A 263 -18.84 -7.03 -3.49
CA ILE A 263 -19.37 -5.75 -3.98
C ILE A 263 -18.75 -5.30 -5.30
N ALA A 264 -17.88 -6.11 -5.91
CA ALA A 264 -17.04 -5.69 -7.03
C ALA A 264 -17.83 -5.11 -8.21
N SER A 265 -19.02 -5.64 -8.52
CA SER A 265 -19.86 -5.12 -9.60
C SER A 265 -20.48 -3.75 -9.33
N GLU A 266 -20.47 -3.26 -8.09
CA GLU A 266 -20.94 -1.91 -7.74
C GLU A 266 -19.88 -0.83 -7.98
N VAL A 267 -18.59 -1.20 -8.03
CA VAL A 267 -17.47 -0.24 -8.00
C VAL A 267 -16.42 -0.48 -9.08
N ASP A 268 -16.33 -1.68 -9.66
CA ASP A 268 -15.37 -1.97 -10.73
C ASP A 268 -15.88 -1.35 -12.04
N PRO A 269 -15.15 -0.36 -12.61
CA PRO A 269 -15.56 0.29 -13.86
C PRO A 269 -15.57 -0.68 -15.05
N LYS A 270 -14.94 -1.86 -14.96
CA LYS A 270 -14.99 -2.90 -16.00
C LYS A 270 -16.34 -3.64 -16.03
N TYR A 271 -17.16 -3.50 -14.99
CA TYR A 271 -18.48 -4.11 -14.95
C TYR A 271 -19.51 -3.20 -15.64
N GLU A 272 -19.95 -3.59 -16.84
CA GLU A 272 -20.92 -2.82 -17.66
C GLU A 272 -22.39 -3.22 -17.41
N GLY A 273 -22.65 -4.10 -16.43
CA GLY A 273 -23.98 -4.64 -16.17
C GLY A 273 -24.82 -3.79 -15.20
N TYR A 274 -26.08 -4.18 -15.02
CA TYR A 274 -26.88 -3.71 -13.89
C TYR A 274 -26.32 -4.30 -12.59
N SER A 275 -26.23 -3.49 -11.54
CA SER A 275 -25.88 -3.93 -10.19
C SER A 275 -26.64 -3.08 -9.17
N ARG A 276 -27.26 -3.72 -8.18
CA ARG A 276 -27.77 -3.04 -6.98
C ARG A 276 -27.50 -3.85 -5.73
N MET A 277 -26.93 -3.19 -4.72
CA MET A 277 -26.64 -3.79 -3.42
C MET A 277 -27.73 -3.54 -2.37
N PHE A 278 -28.02 -4.58 -1.60
CA PHE A 278 -28.90 -4.56 -0.44
C PHE A 278 -28.28 -5.33 0.72
N ILE A 279 -28.74 -5.07 1.95
CA ILE A 279 -28.51 -5.91 3.12
C ILE A 279 -29.81 -6.55 3.62
N ARG A 280 -29.68 -7.67 4.36
CA ARG A 280 -30.77 -8.36 5.07
C ARG A 280 -30.31 -8.82 6.45
N MET A 281 -31.14 -8.63 7.48
CA MET A 281 -30.76 -8.84 8.90
C MET A 281 -31.08 -10.22 9.47
N GLY A 282 -31.72 -11.09 8.69
CA GLY A 282 -31.76 -12.49 9.06
C GLY A 282 -33.12 -13.10 9.34
N ASP A 283 -34.19 -12.41 8.96
CA ASP A 283 -35.51 -13.00 8.94
C ASP A 283 -35.97 -13.11 7.48
N SER A 284 -36.49 -14.26 7.06
CA SER A 284 -36.96 -14.48 5.69
C SER A 284 -38.01 -13.45 5.22
N ALA A 285 -38.65 -12.74 6.16
CA ALA A 285 -39.58 -11.64 5.96
C ALA A 285 -38.96 -10.23 6.01
N SER A 286 -37.68 -10.07 6.35
CA SER A 286 -37.00 -8.77 6.38
C SER A 286 -36.97 -8.14 4.98
N ALA A 287 -37.35 -6.87 4.89
CA ALA A 287 -37.19 -6.10 3.66
C ALA A 287 -35.71 -6.03 3.27
N ARG A 288 -35.45 -6.03 1.95
CA ARG A 288 -34.12 -5.66 1.43
C ARG A 288 -33.88 -4.19 1.75
N ILE A 289 -32.82 -3.90 2.49
CA ILE A 289 -32.45 -2.53 2.84
C ILE A 289 -31.40 -2.08 1.83
N PRO A 290 -31.62 -1.01 1.05
CA PRO A 290 -30.61 -0.49 0.12
C PRO A 290 -29.31 -0.14 0.87
N ALA A 291 -28.18 -0.50 0.28
CA ALA A 291 -26.87 -0.16 0.81
C ALA A 291 -25.99 0.46 -0.28
N LYS A 292 -25.00 1.24 0.13
CA LYS A 292 -24.04 1.90 -0.76
C LYS A 292 -22.62 1.54 -0.36
N VAL A 293 -21.73 1.43 -1.33
CA VAL A 293 -20.29 1.33 -1.05
C VAL A 293 -19.78 2.71 -0.65
N VAL A 294 -19.05 2.77 0.46
CA VAL A 294 -18.43 3.99 0.98
C VAL A 294 -16.99 4.05 0.50
N GLY A 295 -16.24 2.98 0.77
CA GLY A 295 -14.89 2.80 0.27
C GLY A 295 -14.48 1.33 0.22
N TRP A 296 -13.44 1.02 -0.53
CA TRP A 296 -12.97 -0.37 -0.71
C TRP A 296 -11.47 -0.45 -0.91
N ASP A 297 -10.88 -1.55 -0.46
CA ASP A 297 -9.52 -1.94 -0.73
C ASP A 297 -9.50 -3.26 -1.48
N LYS A 298 -9.24 -3.18 -2.80
CA LYS A 298 -9.19 -4.35 -3.69
C LYS A 298 -8.02 -5.29 -3.35
N ALA A 299 -6.91 -4.76 -2.86
CA ALA A 299 -5.72 -5.56 -2.57
C ALA A 299 -5.90 -6.40 -1.31
N MET A 300 -6.56 -5.86 -0.27
CA MET A 300 -6.92 -6.61 0.96
C MET A 300 -8.25 -7.37 0.85
N ASP A 301 -8.96 -7.20 -0.26
CA ASP A 301 -10.31 -7.70 -0.45
C ASP A 301 -11.30 -7.24 0.64
N LEU A 302 -11.26 -5.96 1.00
CA LEU A 302 -12.13 -5.35 2.03
C LEU A 302 -13.00 -4.25 1.43
N ALA A 303 -14.19 -4.07 1.99
CA ALA A 303 -15.08 -2.96 1.66
C ALA A 303 -15.85 -2.48 2.88
N LEU A 304 -15.99 -1.16 2.96
CA LEU A 304 -16.89 -0.44 3.86
C LEU A 304 -18.17 -0.08 3.10
N ILE A 305 -19.31 -0.55 3.60
CA ILE A 305 -20.62 -0.24 3.05
C ILE A 305 -21.48 0.48 4.09
N LYS A 306 -22.49 1.22 3.64
CA LYS A 306 -23.43 1.95 4.50
C LYS A 306 -24.86 1.55 4.15
N ALA A 307 -25.64 1.26 5.17
CA ALA A 307 -27.09 1.09 5.07
C ALA A 307 -27.79 1.98 6.12
N GLU A 308 -29.04 2.35 5.85
CA GLU A 308 -29.88 3.07 6.81
C GLU A 308 -30.54 2.06 7.77
N PHE A 309 -29.75 1.58 8.74
CA PHE A 309 -30.19 0.59 9.71
C PHE A 309 -29.41 0.76 11.02
N THR A 310 -30.10 0.70 12.16
CA THR A 310 -29.48 0.72 13.48
C THR A 310 -29.39 -0.70 14.03
N PRO A 311 -28.18 -1.27 14.17
CA PRO A 311 -28.01 -2.65 14.60
C PRO A 311 -28.20 -2.84 16.10
N GLU A 312 -28.60 -4.06 16.50
CA GLU A 312 -28.67 -4.45 17.91
C GLU A 312 -27.29 -4.76 18.52
N TYR A 313 -26.32 -5.11 17.66
CA TYR A 313 -24.94 -5.40 18.06
C TYR A 313 -23.96 -4.74 17.09
N ILE A 314 -22.88 -4.18 17.63
CA ILE A 314 -21.82 -3.51 16.89
C ILE A 314 -20.49 -4.16 17.26
N TYR A 315 -19.77 -4.64 16.25
CA TYR A 315 -18.44 -5.21 16.42
C TYR A 315 -17.42 -4.10 16.63
N SER A 316 -16.51 -4.31 17.57
CA SER A 316 -15.36 -3.43 17.72
C SER A 316 -14.28 -3.78 16.72
N VAL A 317 -13.76 -2.76 16.03
CA VAL A 317 -12.55 -2.85 15.18
C VAL A 317 -11.28 -2.39 15.92
N VAL A 318 -11.43 -1.89 17.14
CA VAL A 318 -10.31 -1.40 17.95
C VAL A 318 -9.87 -2.43 18.99
N ASP A 319 -10.81 -3.19 19.55
CA ASP A 319 -10.51 -4.33 20.42
C ASP A 319 -10.32 -5.60 19.59
N ARG A 320 -9.13 -5.66 18.99
CA ARG A 320 -8.68 -6.72 18.08
C ARG A 320 -7.55 -7.53 18.70
N VAL A 321 -7.36 -8.76 18.23
CA VAL A 321 -6.30 -9.64 18.73
C VAL A 321 -5.68 -10.49 17.62
N ILE A 322 -4.35 -10.58 17.63
CA ILE A 322 -3.61 -11.58 16.87
C ILE A 322 -3.78 -12.92 17.61
N PRO A 323 -4.47 -13.90 17.03
CA PRO A 323 -4.71 -15.17 17.70
C PRO A 323 -3.47 -16.06 17.65
N ASN A 324 -3.45 -17.13 18.44
CA ASN A 324 -2.46 -18.20 18.35
C ASN A 324 -3.00 -19.39 17.55
N VAL A 325 -2.09 -20.18 16.96
CA VAL A 325 -2.47 -21.46 16.36
C VAL A 325 -3.07 -22.37 17.44
N GLY A 326 -4.26 -22.92 17.16
CA GLY A 326 -5.04 -23.72 18.10
C GLY A 326 -6.11 -22.94 18.88
N ASP A 327 -6.11 -21.61 18.83
CA ASP A 327 -7.15 -20.82 19.49
C ASP A 327 -8.52 -21.12 18.89
N THR A 328 -9.52 -21.30 19.76
CA THR A 328 -10.92 -21.52 19.35
C THR A 328 -11.52 -20.24 18.82
N ILE A 329 -12.15 -20.33 17.65
CA ILE A 329 -12.79 -19.21 16.96
C ILE A 329 -14.21 -19.56 16.54
N TYR A 330 -15.03 -18.53 16.39
CA TYR A 330 -16.34 -18.60 15.77
C TYR A 330 -16.36 -17.75 14.51
N ALA A 331 -16.81 -18.31 13.39
CA ALA A 331 -17.15 -17.56 12.20
C ALA A 331 -18.67 -17.39 12.12
N ILE A 332 -19.11 -16.17 11.86
CA ILE A 332 -20.54 -15.81 11.80
C ILE A 332 -20.86 -15.33 10.38
N GLY A 333 -21.94 -15.84 9.80
CA GLY A 333 -22.31 -15.49 8.44
C GLY A 333 -23.70 -15.95 8.02
N SER A 334 -23.95 -15.90 6.72
CA SER A 334 -25.22 -16.25 6.08
C SER A 334 -24.99 -17.21 4.90
N PRO A 335 -24.58 -18.47 5.15
CA PRO A 335 -24.21 -19.41 4.10
C PRO A 335 -25.43 -19.75 3.23
N GLY A 336 -25.30 -19.61 1.91
CA GLY A 336 -26.39 -19.83 0.96
C GLY A 336 -27.60 -18.89 1.12
N GLY A 337 -27.45 -17.80 1.88
CA GLY A 337 -28.57 -16.95 2.30
C GLY A 337 -29.44 -17.57 3.41
N LEU A 338 -28.97 -18.66 4.04
CA LEU A 338 -29.49 -19.14 5.32
C LEU A 338 -28.91 -18.24 6.39
N GLU A 339 -29.65 -17.18 6.66
CA GLU A 339 -29.25 -16.13 7.58
C GLU A 339 -28.98 -16.69 9.00
N LYS A 340 -28.13 -16.00 9.77
CA LYS A 340 -27.86 -16.32 11.19
C LYS A 340 -27.20 -17.69 11.42
N THR A 341 -26.08 -17.96 10.76
CA THR A 341 -25.26 -19.16 11.02
C THR A 341 -24.00 -18.82 11.80
N VAL A 342 -23.72 -19.61 12.85
CA VAL A 342 -22.46 -19.60 13.59
C VAL A 342 -21.78 -20.95 13.39
N THR A 343 -20.50 -20.92 13.04
CA THR A 343 -19.67 -22.12 12.92
C THR A 343 -18.44 -21.98 13.81
N GLN A 344 -18.16 -23.01 14.59
CA GLN A 344 -16.97 -23.07 15.43
C GLN A 344 -15.82 -23.76 14.70
N GLY A 345 -14.60 -23.34 14.98
CA GLY A 345 -13.37 -24.01 14.58
C GLY A 345 -12.19 -23.53 15.41
N ILE A 346 -10.99 -23.66 14.86
CA ILE A 346 -9.73 -23.17 15.41
C ILE A 346 -8.95 -22.37 14.36
N VAL A 347 -7.99 -21.59 14.85
CA VAL A 347 -6.90 -21.08 14.01
C VAL A 347 -5.95 -22.23 13.68
N SER A 348 -5.90 -22.60 12.40
CA SER A 348 -5.07 -23.70 11.90
C SER A 348 -3.64 -23.26 11.59
N ALA A 349 -3.45 -22.03 11.10
CA ALA A 349 -2.13 -21.46 10.81
C ALA A 349 -2.22 -19.92 10.68
N LEU A 350 -1.10 -19.25 10.88
CA LEU A 350 -0.92 -17.80 10.68
C LEU A 350 0.11 -17.54 9.59
N GLY A 351 0.14 -16.32 9.06
CA GLY A 351 1.15 -15.89 8.08
C GLY A 351 1.08 -16.68 6.77
N ARG A 352 -0.10 -17.21 6.40
CA ARG A 352 -0.26 -17.89 5.11
C ARG A 352 -0.31 -16.83 4.03
N ARG A 353 0.67 -16.83 3.14
CA ARG A 353 0.65 -15.94 1.97
C ARG A 353 -0.39 -16.44 0.99
N TYR A 354 -1.43 -15.65 0.74
CA TYR A 354 -2.50 -16.02 -0.18
C TYR A 354 -2.70 -14.94 -1.26
N LEU A 355 -2.34 -15.30 -2.50
CA LEU A 355 -2.45 -14.46 -3.69
C LEU A 355 -1.87 -13.04 -3.44
N GLN A 356 -2.55 -11.99 -3.88
CA GLN A 356 -2.16 -10.59 -3.68
C GLN A 356 -2.52 -10.01 -2.30
N ILE A 357 -3.34 -10.70 -1.49
CA ILE A 357 -3.82 -10.21 -0.19
C ILE A 357 -2.70 -10.21 0.85
N GLY A 358 -1.72 -11.09 0.67
CA GLY A 358 -0.64 -11.31 1.63
C GLY A 358 -1.05 -12.27 2.72
N ASP A 359 -0.70 -11.93 3.95
CA ASP A 359 -0.88 -12.83 5.08
C ASP A 359 -2.34 -12.94 5.49
N VAL A 360 -2.85 -14.17 5.43
CA VAL A 360 -4.18 -14.55 5.91
C VAL A 360 -4.08 -15.53 7.08
N ILE A 361 -5.15 -15.57 7.87
CA ILE A 361 -5.34 -16.56 8.94
C ILE A 361 -6.00 -17.78 8.31
N GLN A 362 -5.39 -18.96 8.45
CA GLN A 362 -6.03 -20.22 8.07
C GLN A 362 -6.91 -20.70 9.22
N ILE A 363 -8.17 -21.04 8.91
CA ILE A 363 -9.17 -21.54 9.86
C ILE A 363 -9.81 -22.82 9.33
N ASP A 364 -10.29 -23.68 10.23
CA ASP A 364 -11.04 -24.90 9.88
C ASP A 364 -12.55 -24.80 10.13
N ALA A 365 -13.00 -23.69 10.71
CA ALA A 365 -14.43 -23.40 10.87
C ALA A 365 -15.14 -23.53 9.51
N ALA A 366 -16.33 -24.12 9.52
CA ALA A 366 -17.07 -24.43 8.29
C ALA A 366 -17.47 -23.15 7.55
N VAL A 367 -16.73 -22.79 6.50
CA VAL A 367 -17.02 -21.66 5.61
C VAL A 367 -17.62 -22.19 4.30
N ASN A 368 -18.77 -21.64 3.92
CA ASN A 368 -19.43 -21.91 2.64
C ASN A 368 -19.70 -20.59 1.91
N HIS A 369 -20.07 -20.68 0.63
CA HIS A 369 -20.58 -19.54 -0.15
C HIS A 369 -21.64 -18.77 0.65
N GLY A 370 -21.43 -17.46 0.83
CA GLY A 370 -22.29 -16.58 1.65
C GLY A 370 -21.70 -16.19 3.01
N ASN A 371 -20.67 -16.89 3.51
CA ASN A 371 -19.96 -16.48 4.74
C ASN A 371 -18.87 -15.41 4.49
N SER A 372 -18.39 -15.26 3.25
CA SER A 372 -17.40 -14.23 2.88
C SER A 372 -17.86 -12.84 3.29
N GLY A 373 -17.01 -12.12 4.02
CA GLY A 373 -17.25 -10.81 4.61
C GLY A 373 -17.80 -10.87 6.05
N GLY A 374 -18.12 -12.06 6.56
CA GLY A 374 -18.55 -12.26 7.95
C GLY A 374 -17.40 -12.19 8.96
N PRO A 375 -17.67 -11.86 10.24
CA PRO A 375 -16.64 -11.74 11.25
C PRO A 375 -16.18 -13.12 11.76
N VAL A 376 -14.88 -13.19 12.08
CA VAL A 376 -14.26 -14.27 12.85
C VAL A 376 -13.89 -13.71 14.21
N ILE A 377 -14.33 -14.36 15.28
CA ILE A 377 -14.17 -13.89 16.66
C ILE A 377 -13.56 -14.96 17.56
N ASP A 378 -12.87 -14.53 18.61
CA ASP A 378 -12.41 -15.43 19.67
C ASP A 378 -13.52 -15.74 20.69
N MET A 379 -13.22 -16.58 21.69
CA MET A 379 -14.18 -16.95 22.74
C MET A 379 -14.61 -15.79 23.65
N THR A 380 -13.92 -14.65 23.59
CA THR A 380 -14.24 -13.44 24.36
C THR A 380 -15.04 -12.42 23.55
N GLY A 381 -15.27 -12.70 22.27
CA GLY A 381 -15.97 -11.84 21.32
C GLY A 381 -15.07 -10.79 20.65
N ARG A 382 -13.73 -10.87 20.78
CA ARG A 382 -12.82 -9.97 20.06
C ARG A 382 -12.77 -10.35 18.59
N LEU A 383 -12.71 -9.33 17.72
CA LEU A 383 -12.57 -9.54 16.28
C LEU A 383 -11.14 -10.04 15.98
N VAL A 384 -11.08 -11.20 15.34
CA VAL A 384 -9.84 -11.87 14.93
C VAL A 384 -9.61 -11.68 13.43
N GLY A 385 -10.68 -11.70 12.63
CA GLY A 385 -10.57 -11.53 11.19
C GLY A 385 -11.91 -11.46 10.48
N ILE A 386 -11.83 -11.46 9.15
CA ILE A 386 -12.96 -11.37 8.24
C ILE A 386 -12.87 -12.55 7.30
N VAL A 387 -13.89 -13.41 7.28
CA VAL A 387 -13.95 -14.58 6.40
C VAL A 387 -13.76 -14.13 4.95
N PHE A 388 -12.80 -14.71 4.26
CA PHE A 388 -12.43 -14.31 2.91
C PHE A 388 -12.83 -15.38 1.89
N ALA A 389 -12.20 -16.56 1.98
CA ALA A 389 -12.37 -17.63 1.02
C ALA A 389 -12.19 -19.00 1.67
N GLY A 390 -12.78 -20.03 1.05
CA GLY A 390 -12.48 -21.44 1.29
C GLY A 390 -12.04 -22.11 0.00
N ILE A 391 -11.24 -23.17 0.09
CA ILE A 391 -10.90 -23.98 -1.10
C ILE A 391 -11.91 -25.12 -1.21
N GLU A 392 -12.81 -25.04 -2.20
CA GLU A 392 -13.92 -26.00 -2.36
C GLU A 392 -13.46 -27.47 -2.41
N GLN A 393 -12.28 -27.73 -2.99
CA GLN A 393 -11.70 -29.06 -3.12
C GLN A 393 -11.16 -29.61 -1.79
N TYR A 394 -10.94 -28.76 -0.78
CA TYR A 394 -10.37 -29.12 0.51
C TYR A 394 -11.25 -28.63 1.66
N PRO A 395 -12.27 -29.42 2.07
CA PRO A 395 -13.10 -29.08 3.22
C PRO A 395 -12.27 -28.82 4.48
N GLY A 396 -12.59 -27.74 5.21
CA GLY A 396 -11.84 -27.32 6.40
C GLY A 396 -10.56 -26.52 6.08
N LEU A 397 -10.30 -26.17 4.83
CA LEU A 397 -9.22 -25.25 4.45
C LEU A 397 -9.82 -23.89 4.05
N ASN A 398 -9.98 -23.03 5.06
CA ASN A 398 -10.59 -21.72 4.92
C ASN A 398 -9.64 -20.61 5.39
N PHE A 399 -9.91 -19.39 4.95
CA PHE A 399 -9.05 -18.24 5.19
C PHE A 399 -9.84 -17.02 5.64
N ALA A 400 -9.22 -16.22 6.50
CA ALA A 400 -9.72 -14.93 6.95
C ALA A 400 -8.64 -13.84 6.82
N VAL A 401 -9.05 -12.64 6.43
CA VAL A 401 -8.22 -11.43 6.49
C VAL A 401 -8.06 -11.04 7.97
N PRO A 402 -6.84 -10.81 8.48
CA PRO A 402 -6.64 -10.41 9.88
C PRO A 402 -7.34 -9.09 10.22
N ALA A 403 -7.86 -8.97 11.45
CA ALA A 403 -8.53 -7.76 11.93
C ALA A 403 -7.59 -6.55 11.98
N GLU A 404 -6.28 -6.78 12.17
CA GLU A 404 -5.24 -5.74 12.14
C GLU A 404 -5.16 -5.07 10.77
N ARG A 405 -5.26 -5.86 9.70
CA ARG A 405 -5.27 -5.35 8.32
C ARG A 405 -6.51 -4.52 8.03
N LEU A 406 -7.67 -4.95 8.54
CA LEU A 406 -8.90 -4.15 8.49
C LEU A 406 -8.70 -2.80 9.18
N ALA A 407 -8.20 -2.79 10.42
CA ALA A 407 -7.99 -1.56 11.16
C ALA A 407 -7.03 -0.59 10.45
N ALA A 408 -5.98 -1.11 9.80
CA ALA A 408 -5.06 -0.29 9.00
C ALA A 408 -5.71 0.30 7.74
N ALA A 409 -6.58 -0.45 7.05
CA ALA A 409 -7.23 0.00 5.81
C ALA A 409 -8.45 0.91 6.06
N LEU A 410 -9.09 0.80 7.23
CA LEU A 410 -10.37 1.43 7.51
C LEU A 410 -10.35 2.96 7.45
N PRO A 411 -9.33 3.69 7.93
CA PRO A 411 -9.24 5.15 7.78
C PRO A 411 -9.33 5.60 6.32
N ALA A 412 -8.66 4.91 5.39
CA ALA A 412 -8.72 5.21 3.96
C ALA A 412 -10.10 4.87 3.37
N MET A 413 -10.72 3.77 3.79
CA MET A 413 -12.08 3.42 3.34
C MET A 413 -13.16 4.38 3.86
N ILE A 414 -13.00 4.94 5.07
CA ILE A 414 -13.90 5.96 5.64
C ILE A 414 -13.81 7.27 4.86
N ALA A 415 -12.62 7.66 4.40
CA ALA A 415 -12.44 8.83 3.53
C ALA A 415 -13.17 8.68 2.19
N GLY A 416 -13.46 7.44 1.79
CA GLY A 416 -14.34 7.08 0.69
C GLY A 416 -13.60 6.75 -0.61
N GLY A 417 -14.31 6.09 -1.52
CA GLY A 417 -13.75 5.65 -2.80
C GLY A 417 -12.77 4.48 -2.66
N LYS A 418 -11.87 4.35 -3.64
CA LYS A 418 -10.83 3.33 -3.60
C LYS A 418 -9.78 3.73 -2.56
N ALA A 419 -9.55 2.87 -1.57
CA ALA A 419 -8.49 3.07 -0.59
C ALA A 419 -7.14 3.13 -1.30
N GLU A 420 -6.49 4.29 -1.22
CA GLU A 420 -5.14 4.46 -1.71
C GLU A 420 -4.16 3.88 -0.70
N ARG A 421 -3.15 3.17 -1.21
CA ARG A 421 -2.07 2.64 -0.39
C ARG A 421 -0.79 3.42 -0.61
N PRO A 422 -0.01 3.66 0.44
CA PRO A 422 1.34 4.16 0.30
C PRO A 422 2.22 3.14 -0.42
N TRP A 423 3.12 3.62 -1.26
CA TRP A 423 4.03 2.82 -2.06
C TRP A 423 5.37 3.54 -2.26
N LEU A 424 6.46 2.82 -1.99
CA LEU A 424 7.83 3.30 -2.21
C LEU A 424 8.33 2.96 -3.63
N GLY A 425 7.77 1.95 -4.26
CA GLY A 425 8.26 1.48 -5.57
C GLY A 425 9.23 0.31 -5.46
N LEU A 426 9.19 -0.44 -4.37
CA LEU A 426 10.14 -1.53 -4.10
C LEU A 426 9.44 -2.88 -4.18
N SER A 427 10.17 -3.91 -4.61
CA SER A 427 9.84 -5.29 -4.29
C SER A 427 10.98 -5.89 -3.47
N VAL A 428 10.62 -6.58 -2.39
CA VAL A 428 11.56 -7.11 -1.42
C VAL A 428 11.47 -8.63 -1.31
N SER A 429 12.52 -9.26 -0.82
CA SER A 429 12.53 -10.66 -0.42
C SER A 429 13.14 -10.73 0.97
N GLU A 430 12.53 -11.51 1.84
CA GLU A 430 13.10 -11.76 3.15
C GLU A 430 14.25 -12.78 3.03
N ASN A 431 15.38 -12.47 3.64
CA ASN A 431 16.54 -13.36 3.74
C ASN A 431 17.17 -13.26 5.15
N THR A 432 18.29 -13.95 5.37
CA THR A 432 18.97 -13.95 6.68
C THR A 432 19.54 -12.59 7.11
N ALA A 433 19.71 -11.65 6.18
CA ALA A 433 20.20 -10.30 6.45
C ALA A 433 19.07 -9.28 6.71
N GLY A 434 17.82 -9.61 6.35
CA GLY A 434 16.64 -8.77 6.49
C GLY A 434 15.78 -8.74 5.21
N ALA A 435 15.08 -7.62 4.99
CA ALA A 435 14.31 -7.38 3.78
C ALA A 435 15.21 -6.85 2.66
N GLU A 436 15.65 -7.74 1.78
CA GLU A 436 16.49 -7.43 0.62
C GLU A 436 15.64 -6.87 -0.52
N ILE A 437 16.05 -5.75 -1.09
CA ILE A 437 15.43 -5.12 -2.24
C ILE A 437 15.82 -5.92 -3.49
N ILE A 438 14.87 -6.65 -4.08
CA ILE A 438 15.09 -7.44 -5.29
C ILE A 438 14.73 -6.67 -6.56
N TYR A 439 13.97 -5.59 -6.44
CA TYR A 439 13.55 -4.78 -7.57
C TYR A 439 13.22 -3.36 -7.14
N VAL A 440 13.60 -2.38 -7.96
CA VAL A 440 13.22 -0.97 -7.84
C VAL A 440 12.47 -0.56 -9.10
N ALA A 441 11.18 -0.26 -8.94
CA ALA A 441 10.29 0.08 -10.03
C ALA A 441 10.67 1.43 -10.67
N PRO A 442 10.71 1.54 -12.00
CA PRO A 442 11.08 2.77 -12.67
C PRO A 442 10.05 3.89 -12.46
N SER A 443 10.53 5.13 -12.51
CA SER A 443 9.70 6.33 -12.34
C SER A 443 9.01 6.39 -10.96
N THR A 444 9.70 5.93 -9.93
CA THR A 444 9.28 6.01 -8.53
C THR A 444 10.31 6.80 -7.69
N PRO A 445 9.91 7.36 -6.54
CA PRO A 445 10.85 8.02 -5.62
C PRO A 445 12.00 7.11 -5.15
N ALA A 446 11.76 5.80 -5.02
CA ALA A 446 12.84 4.84 -4.77
C ALA A 446 13.86 4.77 -5.92
N SER A 447 13.38 4.80 -7.18
CA SER A 447 14.27 4.84 -8.34
C SER A 447 15.04 6.15 -8.47
N ASP A 448 14.43 7.28 -8.08
CA ASP A 448 15.09 8.60 -8.06
C ASP A 448 16.33 8.58 -7.15
N GLN A 449 16.27 7.85 -6.03
CA GLN A 449 17.36 7.68 -5.07
C GLN A 449 18.48 6.72 -5.53
N GLN A 450 18.37 6.14 -6.72
CA GLN A 450 19.34 5.16 -7.26
C GLN A 450 19.63 4.00 -6.30
N ILE A 451 18.59 3.54 -5.59
CA ILE A 451 18.70 2.39 -4.70
C ILE A 451 19.17 1.18 -5.50
N LYS A 452 20.23 0.53 -5.00
CA LYS A 452 20.79 -0.66 -5.63
C LYS A 452 19.99 -1.89 -5.23
N GLU A 453 19.62 -2.71 -6.20
CA GLU A 453 19.08 -4.05 -5.96
C GLU A 453 20.14 -4.90 -5.22
N GLY A 454 19.70 -5.69 -4.24
CA GLY A 454 20.55 -6.43 -3.30
C GLY A 454 20.81 -5.71 -1.97
N SER A 455 20.45 -4.43 -1.88
CA SER A 455 20.48 -3.68 -0.62
C SER A 455 19.43 -4.18 0.37
N VAL A 456 19.67 -4.01 1.67
CA VAL A 456 18.78 -4.49 2.74
C VAL A 456 18.24 -3.34 3.57
N ILE A 457 16.91 -3.30 3.74
CA ILE A 457 16.24 -2.31 4.59
C ILE A 457 16.55 -2.59 6.06
N LYS A 458 17.01 -1.57 6.79
CA LYS A 458 17.39 -1.64 8.21
C LYS A 458 16.44 -0.91 9.13
N SER A 459 15.85 0.18 8.69
CA SER A 459 14.81 0.89 9.44
C SER A 459 13.92 1.73 8.52
N ILE A 460 12.70 2.01 8.97
CA ILE A 460 11.77 2.96 8.35
C ILE A 460 11.28 3.89 9.47
N ASN A 461 11.40 5.21 9.28
CA ASN A 461 11.09 6.22 10.29
C ASN A 461 11.76 5.98 11.65
N GLY A 462 13.01 5.50 11.61
CA GLY A 462 13.78 5.15 12.81
C GLY A 462 13.34 3.85 13.50
N ILE A 463 12.26 3.20 13.04
CA ILE A 463 11.80 1.90 13.55
C ILE A 463 12.59 0.81 12.83
N ALA A 464 13.31 -0.01 13.60
CA ALA A 464 14.13 -1.08 13.06
C ALA A 464 13.30 -2.11 12.28
N ALA A 465 13.81 -2.51 11.12
CA ALA A 465 13.30 -3.60 10.29
C ALA A 465 13.67 -4.95 10.93
N SER A 466 13.05 -5.25 12.07
CA SER A 466 13.30 -6.47 12.85
C SER A 466 11.98 -7.14 13.18
N ALA A 467 11.81 -8.36 12.70
CA ALA A 467 10.67 -9.21 12.99
C ALA A 467 11.11 -10.68 12.96
N PRO A 468 10.33 -11.60 13.56
CA PRO A 468 10.51 -13.03 13.35
C PRO A 468 10.57 -13.38 11.85
N GLN A 469 11.30 -14.44 11.53
CA GLN A 469 11.43 -14.87 10.15
C GLN A 469 10.05 -15.19 9.54
N GLY A 470 9.75 -14.60 8.39
CA GLY A 470 8.49 -14.75 7.67
C GLY A 470 7.44 -13.68 7.97
N THR A 471 7.71 -12.74 8.89
CA THR A 471 6.78 -11.63 9.19
C THR A 471 7.39 -10.25 8.92
N LEU A 472 8.63 -10.17 8.42
CA LEU A 472 9.33 -8.89 8.29
C LEU A 472 8.69 -7.97 7.25
N ILE A 473 8.35 -8.50 6.09
CA ILE A 473 7.70 -7.72 5.02
C ILE A 473 6.33 -7.18 5.48
N PRO A 474 5.43 -8.00 6.07
CA PRO A 474 4.22 -7.52 6.75
C PRO A 474 4.46 -6.36 7.70
N THR A 475 5.46 -6.48 8.59
CA THR A 475 5.80 -5.43 9.56
C THR A 475 6.23 -4.14 8.85
N LEU A 476 7.04 -4.22 7.80
CA LEU A 476 7.42 -3.03 7.03
C LEU A 476 6.22 -2.37 6.34
N GLN A 477 5.28 -3.17 5.83
CA GLN A 477 4.03 -2.65 5.28
C GLN A 477 3.18 -1.94 6.34
N ASP A 478 3.13 -2.49 7.56
CA ASP A 478 2.42 -1.87 8.69
C ASP A 478 3.00 -0.51 9.09
N LEU A 479 4.31 -0.32 8.93
CA LEU A 479 4.94 1.00 9.10
C LEU A 479 4.55 2.00 8.01
N LEU A 480 4.27 1.52 6.80
CA LEU A 480 3.90 2.36 5.67
C LEU A 480 2.40 2.68 5.64
N PHE A 481 1.52 1.72 5.95
CA PHE A 481 0.06 1.85 5.80
C PHE A 481 -0.56 3.18 6.29
N PRO A 482 -0.09 3.77 7.40
CA PRO A 482 -0.66 5.02 7.86
C PRO A 482 -0.30 6.26 7.04
N LEU A 483 0.76 6.16 6.24
CA LEU A 483 1.27 7.26 5.45
C LEU A 483 0.34 7.54 4.28
N ARG A 484 0.20 8.83 3.95
CA ARG A 484 -0.51 9.26 2.75
C ARG A 484 0.45 9.45 1.59
N PRO A 485 0.00 9.23 0.34
CA PRO A 485 0.75 9.68 -0.83
C PRO A 485 1.14 11.16 -0.69
N GLY A 486 2.41 11.45 -0.97
CA GLY A 486 3.01 12.78 -0.81
C GLY A 486 3.80 12.98 0.48
N GLU A 487 3.62 12.14 1.51
CA GLU A 487 4.39 12.22 2.75
C GLU A 487 5.85 11.81 2.56
N LEU A 488 6.73 12.31 3.45
CA LEU A 488 8.13 11.90 3.53
C LEU A 488 8.31 10.79 4.55
N VAL A 489 9.19 9.84 4.22
CA VAL A 489 9.62 8.75 5.08
C VAL A 489 11.16 8.68 5.08
N THR A 490 11.75 8.42 6.25
CA THR A 490 13.18 8.06 6.31
C THR A 490 13.34 6.56 6.21
N MET A 491 14.28 6.10 5.41
CA MET A 491 14.61 4.68 5.27
C MET A 491 16.12 4.49 5.34
N GLU A 492 16.60 3.63 6.23
CA GLU A 492 18.00 3.24 6.28
C GLU A 492 18.21 1.95 5.50
N ILE A 493 19.21 1.97 4.63
CA ILE A 493 19.52 0.85 3.75
C ILE A 493 20.99 0.47 3.93
N ALA A 494 21.25 -0.83 4.09
CA ALA A 494 22.59 -1.40 4.03
C ALA A 494 22.91 -1.85 2.59
N ASP A 495 24.09 -1.49 2.07
CA ASP A 495 24.61 -2.05 0.82
C ASP A 495 25.23 -3.45 1.03
N SER A 496 25.79 -4.02 -0.04
CA SER A 496 26.44 -5.33 -0.01
C SER A 496 27.70 -5.41 0.87
N GLU A 497 28.30 -4.27 1.20
CA GLU A 497 29.47 -4.16 2.08
C GLU A 497 29.06 -3.93 3.55
N GLY A 498 27.76 -3.73 3.80
CA GLY A 498 27.20 -3.45 5.11
C GLY A 498 27.19 -1.97 5.48
N ASN A 499 27.54 -1.06 4.55
CA ASN A 499 27.49 0.37 4.79
C ASN A 499 26.02 0.81 4.85
N VAL A 500 25.62 1.41 5.96
CA VAL A 500 24.25 1.91 6.16
C VAL A 500 24.16 3.36 5.72
N LYS A 501 23.19 3.66 4.86
CA LYS A 501 22.90 5.01 4.37
C LYS A 501 21.44 5.36 4.65
N PRO A 502 21.16 6.51 5.32
CA PRO A 502 19.80 7.02 5.42
C PRO A 502 19.37 7.63 4.09
N MET A 503 18.10 7.46 3.76
CA MET A 503 17.46 8.03 2.58
C MET A 503 16.13 8.65 2.96
N LEU A 504 15.85 9.82 2.39
CA LEU A 504 14.57 10.49 2.55
C LEU A 504 13.75 10.31 1.27
N ILE A 505 12.65 9.58 1.39
CA ILE A 505 11.84 9.13 0.24
C ILE A 505 10.45 9.72 0.36
N GLN A 506 9.91 10.25 -0.73
CA GLN A 506 8.50 10.61 -0.78
C GLN A 506 7.69 9.34 -1.09
N VAL A 507 6.61 9.14 -0.35
CA VAL A 507 5.68 8.04 -0.57
C VAL A 507 4.72 8.39 -1.70
N THR A 508 4.38 7.42 -2.55
CA THR A 508 3.42 7.60 -3.65
C THR A 508 2.19 6.73 -3.49
N ALA A 509 1.15 6.97 -4.29
CA ALA A 509 0.01 6.07 -4.36
C ALA A 509 0.42 4.78 -5.09
N ARG A 510 0.10 3.63 -4.48
CA ARG A 510 0.31 2.31 -5.06
C ARG A 510 -0.54 2.16 -6.33
N PRO A 511 0.04 1.79 -7.48
CA PRO A 511 -0.72 1.39 -8.65
C PRO A 511 -1.64 0.21 -8.34
N GLU A 512 -2.72 0.05 -9.10
CA GLU A 512 -3.65 -1.07 -8.88
C GLU A 512 -2.98 -2.44 -9.05
N ILE A 513 -2.12 -2.56 -10.07
CA ILE A 513 -1.36 -3.77 -10.36
C ILE A 513 0.11 -3.34 -10.56
N PRO A 514 0.89 -3.19 -9.47
CA PRO A 514 2.22 -2.57 -9.52
C PRO A 514 3.17 -3.24 -10.51
N LEU A 515 3.20 -4.57 -10.58
CA LEU A 515 4.13 -5.28 -11.46
C LEU A 515 3.70 -5.23 -12.92
N ALA A 516 2.40 -5.07 -13.22
CA ALA A 516 1.95 -4.82 -14.59
C ALA A 516 2.41 -3.44 -15.07
N GLU A 517 2.29 -2.40 -14.23
CA GLU A 517 2.76 -1.05 -14.55
C GLU A 517 4.29 -0.98 -14.69
N ALA A 518 5.02 -1.68 -13.81
CA ALA A 518 6.46 -1.79 -13.92
C ALA A 518 6.89 -2.53 -15.20
N ALA A 519 6.21 -3.62 -15.56
CA ALA A 519 6.52 -4.41 -16.76
C ALA A 519 6.27 -3.65 -18.08
N LYS A 520 5.41 -2.62 -18.08
CA LYS A 520 5.21 -1.70 -19.22
C LYS A 520 6.38 -0.73 -19.41
N LYS A 521 7.15 -0.46 -18.35
CA LYS A 521 8.20 0.57 -18.30
C LYS A 521 9.63 0.02 -18.24
N ASP A 522 9.79 -1.28 -17.99
CA ASP A 522 11.10 -1.91 -17.77
C ASP A 522 11.35 -3.10 -18.72
N SER A 523 12.58 -3.59 -18.71
CA SER A 523 12.99 -4.76 -19.47
C SER A 523 12.47 -6.07 -18.88
N LYS A 524 12.28 -7.07 -19.75
CA LYS A 524 11.89 -8.44 -19.37
C LYS A 524 12.87 -9.11 -18.41
N GLU A 525 14.15 -8.74 -18.50
CA GLU A 525 15.21 -9.26 -17.63
C GLU A 525 15.03 -8.77 -16.18
N ARG A 526 14.82 -7.46 -16.00
CA ARG A 526 14.68 -6.87 -14.66
C ARG A 526 13.36 -7.27 -13.99
N ILE A 527 12.26 -7.25 -14.74
CA ILE A 527 10.95 -7.64 -14.19
C ILE A 527 10.85 -9.14 -13.86
N ALA A 528 11.81 -9.95 -14.31
CA ALA A 528 11.85 -11.37 -13.98
C ALA A 528 12.06 -11.62 -12.48
N ALA A 529 12.75 -10.71 -11.77
CA ALA A 529 13.00 -10.81 -10.34
C ALA A 529 11.70 -10.70 -9.51
N PRO A 530 10.90 -9.64 -9.60
CA PRO A 530 9.69 -9.51 -8.78
C PRO A 530 8.53 -10.41 -9.24
N LEU A 531 8.45 -10.80 -10.52
CA LEU A 531 7.39 -11.69 -11.00
C LEU A 531 7.70 -13.17 -10.78
N PHE A 532 8.90 -13.62 -11.16
CA PHE A 532 9.23 -15.05 -11.20
C PHE A 532 10.30 -15.45 -10.19
N GLY A 533 10.91 -14.50 -9.49
CA GLY A 533 12.04 -14.74 -8.59
C GLY A 533 13.36 -15.02 -9.30
N LEU A 534 13.50 -14.57 -10.55
CA LEU A 534 14.71 -14.74 -11.36
C LEU A 534 15.53 -13.46 -11.42
N ILE A 535 16.65 -13.44 -10.70
CA ILE A 535 17.64 -12.37 -10.82
C ILE A 535 18.64 -12.81 -11.88
N LEU A 536 18.62 -12.09 -13.00
CA LEU A 536 19.36 -12.43 -14.20
C LEU A 536 20.56 -11.49 -14.40
N THR A 537 21.57 -12.01 -15.10
CA THR A 537 22.66 -11.21 -15.67
C THR A 537 22.84 -11.58 -17.12
N THR A 538 23.22 -10.63 -17.96
CA THR A 538 23.57 -10.89 -19.36
C THR A 538 24.71 -11.91 -19.46
N ALA A 539 24.54 -12.94 -20.30
CA ALA A 539 25.60 -13.90 -20.55
C ALA A 539 26.58 -13.32 -21.58
N ALA A 540 27.88 -13.51 -21.36
CA ALA A 540 28.95 -12.91 -22.16
C ALA A 540 29.08 -13.40 -23.62
N ASN A 541 28.17 -14.26 -24.12
CA ASN A 541 28.38 -14.99 -25.38
C ASN A 541 27.35 -14.62 -26.47
N GLY A 542 27.87 -14.27 -27.66
CA GLY A 542 27.16 -13.74 -28.84
C GLY A 542 26.24 -14.72 -29.59
N SER A 543 25.22 -15.24 -28.90
CA SER A 543 24.08 -15.91 -29.52
C SER A 543 23.05 -14.90 -30.03
N THR A 544 22.34 -15.22 -31.12
CA THR A 544 21.28 -14.39 -31.73
C THR A 544 20.04 -14.21 -30.83
N PHE A 545 19.94 -14.98 -29.74
CA PHE A 545 18.93 -14.82 -28.70
C PHE A 545 19.58 -14.28 -27.43
N ALA A 546 18.92 -13.33 -26.76
CA ALA A 546 19.39 -12.83 -25.46
C ALA A 546 19.52 -13.99 -24.47
N SER A 547 20.77 -14.44 -24.27
CA SER A 547 21.12 -15.45 -23.29
C SER A 547 21.49 -14.76 -22.00
N TYR A 548 20.88 -15.21 -20.91
CA TYR A 548 21.13 -14.76 -19.56
C TYR A 548 21.74 -15.91 -18.75
N GLN A 549 22.35 -15.56 -17.64
CA GLN A 549 22.70 -16.49 -16.59
C GLN A 549 21.86 -16.16 -15.36
N ILE A 550 21.32 -17.18 -14.71
CA ILE A 550 20.63 -16.98 -13.42
C ILE A 550 21.68 -16.62 -12.38
N LYS A 551 21.71 -15.37 -11.93
CA LYS A 551 22.60 -14.93 -10.84
C LYS A 551 22.10 -15.48 -9.51
N ARG A 552 20.81 -15.34 -9.25
CA ARG A 552 20.16 -15.80 -8.01
C ARG A 552 18.71 -16.17 -8.26
N VAL A 553 18.23 -17.18 -7.52
CA VAL A 553 16.81 -17.53 -7.43
C VAL A 553 16.28 -17.06 -6.07
N VAL A 554 15.17 -16.33 -6.08
CA VAL A 554 14.47 -15.91 -4.85
C VAL A 554 13.78 -17.13 -4.24
N ARG A 555 14.00 -17.40 -2.95
CA ARG A 555 13.42 -18.58 -2.28
C ARG A 555 11.90 -18.49 -2.20
N GLY A 556 11.22 -19.62 -2.39
CA GLY A 556 9.75 -19.69 -2.38
C GLY A 556 9.08 -18.99 -3.56
N SER A 557 9.85 -18.59 -4.58
CA SER A 557 9.32 -18.02 -5.81
C SER A 557 8.94 -19.10 -6.83
N VAL A 558 8.24 -18.70 -7.88
CA VAL A 558 7.89 -19.55 -9.03
C VAL A 558 9.14 -20.25 -9.61
N ALA A 559 10.27 -19.55 -9.69
CA ALA A 559 11.51 -20.12 -10.19
C ALA A 559 12.13 -21.15 -9.25
N ASP A 560 12.02 -20.96 -7.94
CA ASP A 560 12.48 -21.92 -6.93
C ASP A 560 11.65 -23.20 -7.00
N GLU A 561 10.32 -23.07 -7.08
CA GLU A 561 9.39 -24.18 -7.25
C GLU A 561 9.60 -24.95 -8.55
N ALA A 562 9.96 -24.24 -9.64
CA ALA A 562 10.32 -24.85 -10.92
C ALA A 562 11.68 -25.56 -10.91
N GLY A 563 12.41 -25.53 -9.78
CA GLY A 563 13.71 -26.15 -9.61
C GLY A 563 14.78 -25.54 -10.51
N LEU A 564 14.73 -24.21 -10.71
CA LEU A 564 15.80 -23.46 -11.35
C LEU A 564 16.94 -23.23 -10.33
N SER A 565 18.16 -23.04 -10.82
CA SER A 565 19.31 -22.90 -9.95
C SER A 565 20.26 -21.80 -10.41
N GLU A 566 21.02 -21.27 -9.45
CA GLU A 566 22.08 -20.32 -9.73
C GLU A 566 23.05 -20.86 -10.76
N ASN A 567 23.52 -19.97 -11.63
CA ASN A 567 24.40 -20.20 -12.76
C ASN A 567 23.81 -21.03 -13.91
N ASP A 568 22.54 -21.41 -13.88
CA ASP A 568 21.90 -22.02 -15.04
C ASP A 568 21.84 -21.01 -16.21
N PRO A 569 22.30 -21.36 -17.43
CA PRO A 569 22.07 -20.56 -18.61
C PRO A 569 20.60 -20.59 -19.00
N VAL A 570 20.01 -19.42 -19.25
CA VAL A 570 18.60 -19.27 -19.60
C VAL A 570 18.43 -18.35 -20.80
N SER A 571 17.42 -18.61 -21.63
CA SER A 571 17.03 -17.73 -22.74
C SER A 571 15.52 -17.50 -22.68
N ILE A 572 15.11 -16.24 -22.67
CA ILE A 572 13.69 -15.87 -22.66
C ILE A 572 13.16 -15.96 -24.10
N ARG A 573 12.27 -16.92 -24.36
CA ARG A 573 11.63 -17.16 -25.67
C ARG A 573 10.36 -16.34 -25.84
N GLY A 574 9.61 -16.17 -24.77
CA GLY A 574 8.32 -15.47 -24.77
C GLY A 574 8.06 -14.82 -23.42
N PHE A 575 7.36 -13.70 -23.45
CA PHE A 575 6.92 -13.00 -22.25
C PHE A 575 5.59 -12.31 -22.57
N ARG A 576 4.53 -12.66 -21.84
CA ARG A 576 3.18 -12.12 -22.04
C ARG A 576 2.64 -11.63 -20.70
N ILE A 577 2.01 -10.46 -20.73
CA ILE A 577 1.27 -9.90 -19.60
C ILE A 577 -0.20 -10.06 -19.95
N LEU A 578 -0.92 -10.80 -19.12
CA LEU A 578 -2.35 -11.06 -19.25
C LEU A 578 -3.04 -10.32 -18.12
N GLU A 579 -3.15 -8.99 -18.29
CA GLU A 579 -3.58 -8.05 -17.25
C GLU A 579 -5.04 -8.29 -16.81
N ASN A 580 -5.90 -8.72 -17.73
CA ASN A 580 -7.31 -9.03 -17.42
C ASN A 580 -7.43 -10.30 -16.59
N GLU A 581 -6.51 -11.24 -16.78
CA GLU A 581 -6.44 -12.49 -16.06
C GLU A 581 -5.57 -12.40 -14.79
N GLY A 582 -4.83 -11.30 -14.61
CA GLY A 582 -4.03 -11.03 -13.41
C GLY A 582 -2.70 -11.76 -13.34
N TYR A 583 -2.20 -12.33 -14.44
CA TYR A 583 -0.93 -13.07 -14.46
C TYR A 583 0.00 -12.73 -15.64
N ALA A 584 1.30 -12.93 -15.44
CA ALA A 584 2.33 -12.94 -16.46
C ALA A 584 2.71 -14.39 -16.80
N LEU A 585 3.09 -14.62 -18.05
CA LEU A 585 3.64 -15.89 -18.51
C LEU A 585 5.00 -15.66 -19.15
N MET A 586 6.02 -16.35 -18.65
CA MET A 586 7.36 -16.34 -19.23
C MET A 586 7.72 -17.73 -19.77
N GLU A 587 8.07 -17.79 -21.04
CA GLU A 587 8.58 -18.97 -21.72
C GLU A 587 10.10 -18.91 -21.76
N ILE A 588 10.78 -19.89 -21.17
CA ILE A 588 12.23 -19.96 -21.13
C ILE A 588 12.77 -21.29 -21.67
N ASN A 589 13.95 -21.23 -22.27
CA ASN A 589 14.83 -22.40 -22.40
C ASN A 589 15.91 -22.30 -21.33
N VAL A 590 16.10 -23.35 -20.54
CA VAL A 590 17.13 -23.41 -19.50
C VAL A 590 17.99 -24.65 -19.67
N LYS A 591 19.30 -24.52 -19.48
CA LYS A 591 20.23 -25.66 -19.39
C LYS A 591 20.49 -25.95 -17.92
N LYS A 592 19.73 -26.88 -17.34
CA LYS A 592 19.79 -27.19 -15.91
C LYS A 592 21.10 -27.88 -15.56
N ARG A 593 22.01 -27.19 -14.86
CA ARG A 593 23.33 -27.74 -14.48
C ARG A 593 23.20 -28.95 -13.58
N ARG A 594 22.26 -28.92 -12.63
CA ARG A 594 21.97 -30.03 -11.70
C ARG A 594 21.44 -31.31 -12.39
N LEU A 595 20.98 -31.20 -13.64
CA LEU A 595 20.52 -32.33 -14.46
C LEU A 595 21.47 -32.60 -15.63
N GLY A 596 22.76 -32.29 -15.48
CA GLY A 596 23.76 -32.56 -16.52
C GLY A 596 23.62 -31.68 -17.77
N TYR A 597 23.19 -30.42 -17.61
CA TYR A 597 22.95 -29.46 -18.70
C TYR A 597 21.85 -29.86 -19.69
N MET A 598 20.89 -30.68 -19.24
CA MET A 598 19.69 -30.99 -20.02
C MET A 598 18.96 -29.70 -20.38
N GLU A 599 18.75 -29.47 -21.67
CA GLU A 599 17.97 -28.33 -22.15
C GLU A 599 16.49 -28.62 -21.93
N THR A 600 15.82 -27.73 -21.21
CA THR A 600 14.39 -27.83 -20.92
C THR A 600 13.71 -26.53 -21.33
N SER A 601 12.65 -26.64 -22.12
CA SER A 601 11.71 -25.53 -22.33
C SER A 601 10.63 -25.58 -21.27
N MET A 602 10.33 -24.45 -20.64
CA MET A 602 9.28 -24.37 -19.63
C MET A 602 8.53 -23.04 -19.67
N GLN A 603 7.33 -23.08 -19.11
CA GLN A 603 6.46 -21.93 -18.91
C GLN A 603 6.36 -21.64 -17.41
N LEU A 604 6.65 -20.40 -17.03
CA LEU A 604 6.53 -19.91 -15.67
C LEU A 604 5.35 -18.93 -15.62
N PRO A 605 4.25 -19.27 -14.92
CA PRO A 605 3.17 -18.32 -14.63
C PRO A 605 3.46 -17.57 -13.33
N ALA A 606 3.15 -16.28 -13.27
CA ALA A 606 3.27 -15.47 -12.05
C ALA A 606 2.12 -14.49 -11.94
N LEU A 607 1.66 -14.17 -10.73
CA LEU A 607 0.68 -13.11 -10.51
C LEU A 607 1.29 -11.74 -10.83
N LEU A 608 0.49 -10.82 -11.35
CA LEU A 608 0.91 -9.43 -11.65
C LEU A 608 0.89 -8.51 -10.42
N ASP A 609 0.45 -9.04 -9.28
CA ASP A 609 0.56 -8.36 -8.00
C ASP A 609 1.15 -9.34 -6.97
N SER A 610 1.95 -8.80 -6.05
CA SER A 610 2.64 -9.55 -5.01
C SER A 610 2.49 -8.83 -3.67
N PRO A 611 2.33 -9.57 -2.56
CA PRO A 611 2.39 -8.98 -1.24
C PRO A 611 3.80 -8.54 -0.84
N ASP A 612 4.83 -8.79 -1.67
CA ASP A 612 6.22 -8.38 -1.43
C ASP A 612 6.56 -6.96 -1.90
N THR A 613 5.57 -6.14 -2.21
CA THR A 613 5.79 -4.75 -2.63
C THR A 613 5.71 -3.79 -1.45
N LEU A 614 6.65 -2.84 -1.38
CA LEU A 614 6.67 -1.72 -0.45
C LEU A 614 6.50 -0.39 -1.18
#